data_AF-A0A0L0HDD9-F1
#
_entry.id   AF-A0A0L0HDD9-F1
#
_cell.length_a   1.000
_cell.length_b   1.000
_cell.length_c   1.000
_cell.angle_alpha   90.00
_cell.angle_beta   90.00
_cell.angle_gamma   90.00
#
_symmetry.space_group_name_H-M   'P 1'
#
loop_
_entity.id
_entity.type
_entity.pdbx_description
1 polymer ?
#
loop_
_entity_poly.entity_id
_entity_poly.type
_entity_poly.pdbx_seq_one_letter_code
_entity_poly.pdbx_strand_id
1 'polypeptide(L)'
;MRRLHLEVLKLEFHQFDVDAQTDSISMSDFALSIVSYASPQHLKKLVEKAQHIPKYEERVTFQQFYEFDQMIRTRLHDLGLAYKLYNSMSSGLDRTDFHRVVKAVTKTDLTKTQVDVIFDLFDINKDGHLNVDEFYAQVMKGRHSRGLDTPRDIGISEFFGHVVRCVKEAYDEA
;
A
#
# COMPACT_ATOMS: atom_id res chain seq x y z
N MET A 1 -2.84 -17.82 15.42
CA MET A 1 -2.40 -16.73 14.52
C MET A 1 -3.56 -15.98 13.85
N ARG A 2 -4.55 -16.64 13.20
CA ARG A 2 -5.68 -15.94 12.53
C ARG A 2 -6.52 -15.03 13.44
N ARG A 3 -6.84 -15.47 14.66
CA ARG A 3 -7.64 -14.67 15.62
C ARG A 3 -6.93 -13.38 16.04
N LEU A 4 -5.62 -13.45 16.31
CA LEU A 4 -4.82 -12.28 16.65
C LEU A 4 -4.79 -11.27 15.50
N HIS A 5 -4.55 -11.73 14.27
CA HIS A 5 -4.54 -10.86 13.09
C HIS A 5 -5.88 -10.12 12.91
N LEU A 6 -6.99 -10.83 13.11
CA LEU A 6 -8.31 -10.24 13.01
C LEU A 6 -8.54 -9.16 14.07
N GLU A 7 -8.12 -9.38 15.32
CA GLU A 7 -8.24 -8.37 16.38
C GLU A 7 -7.30 -7.17 16.14
N VAL A 8 -6.09 -7.39 15.63
CA VAL A 8 -5.18 -6.28 15.27
C VAL A 8 -5.77 -5.47 14.10
N LEU A 9 -6.36 -6.14 13.10
CA LEU A 9 -6.99 -5.44 11.99
C LEU A 9 -8.22 -4.64 12.42
N LYS A 10 -8.99 -5.13 13.41
CA LYS A 10 -10.06 -4.34 14.03
C LYS A 10 -9.50 -3.10 14.70
N LEU A 11 -8.41 -3.22 15.46
CA LEU A 11 -7.77 -2.06 16.11
C LEU A 11 -7.29 -1.04 15.08
N GLU A 12 -6.68 -1.48 13.98
CA GLU A 12 -6.28 -0.61 12.88
C GLU A 12 -7.48 0.11 12.26
N PHE A 13 -8.59 -0.60 12.03
CA PHE A 13 -9.82 0.00 11.50
C PHE A 13 -10.40 1.08 12.43
N HIS A 14 -10.41 0.82 13.75
CA HIS A 14 -10.89 1.75 14.76
C HIS A 14 -9.93 2.90 15.07
N GLN A 15 -8.72 2.91 14.48
CA GLN A 15 -7.81 4.05 14.57
C GLN A 15 -8.24 5.19 13.63
N PHE A 16 -9.05 4.88 12.61
CA PHE A 16 -9.63 5.87 11.69
C PHE A 16 -10.95 6.44 12.25
N ASP A 17 -11.48 7.48 11.58
CA ASP A 17 -12.76 8.08 11.92
C ASP A 17 -13.93 7.18 11.45
N VAL A 18 -14.27 6.21 12.31
CA VAL A 18 -15.37 5.27 12.08
C VAL A 18 -16.70 5.96 12.37
N ASP A 19 -17.57 5.97 11.37
CA ASP A 19 -18.93 6.47 11.54
C ASP A 19 -19.75 5.53 12.43
N ALA A 20 -20.28 6.06 13.53
CA ALA A 20 -20.97 5.27 14.56
C ALA A 20 -22.30 4.65 14.09
N GLN A 21 -22.91 5.15 13.01
CA GLN A 21 -24.18 4.64 12.50
C GLN A 21 -23.98 3.50 11.50
N THR A 22 -22.93 3.60 10.68
CA THR A 22 -22.67 2.70 9.56
C THR A 22 -21.50 1.74 9.78
N ASP A 23 -20.76 1.90 10.89
CA ASP A 23 -19.54 1.13 11.22
C ASP A 23 -18.55 1.09 10.05
N SER A 24 -18.32 2.28 9.46
CA SER A 24 -17.59 2.44 8.22
C SER A 24 -16.63 3.64 8.24
N ILE A 25 -15.53 3.54 7.50
CA ILE A 25 -14.53 4.60 7.35
C ILE A 25 -14.69 5.31 6.00
N SER A 26 -14.17 6.53 5.90
CA SER A 26 -14.19 7.28 4.64
C SER A 26 -13.24 6.67 3.59
N MET A 27 -13.43 7.01 2.32
CA MET A 27 -12.48 6.62 1.26
C MET A 27 -11.09 7.23 1.45
N SER A 28 -10.99 8.42 2.06
CA SER A 28 -9.71 9.04 2.40
C SER A 28 -8.99 8.26 3.50
N ASP A 29 -9.71 7.78 4.52
CA ASP A 29 -9.16 6.90 5.56
C ASP A 29 -8.77 5.53 5.00
N PHE A 30 -9.58 5.00 4.10
CA PHE A 30 -9.24 3.78 3.37
C PHE A 30 -7.94 3.97 2.58
N ALA A 31 -7.77 5.07 1.86
CA ALA A 31 -6.55 5.41 1.14
C ALA A 31 -5.33 5.52 2.08
N LEU A 32 -5.50 6.20 3.22
CA LEU A 32 -4.47 6.30 4.26
C LEU A 32 -4.08 4.91 4.78
N SER A 33 -5.04 4.01 4.97
CA SER A 33 -4.77 2.63 5.39
C SER A 33 -3.93 1.85 4.39
N ILE A 34 -4.10 2.11 3.09
CA ILE A 34 -3.32 1.46 2.02
C ILE A 34 -1.88 1.92 2.09
N VAL A 35 -1.65 3.24 2.20
CA VAL A 35 -0.31 3.82 2.13
C VAL A 35 0.47 3.71 3.44
N SER A 36 -0.19 3.44 4.58
CA SER A 36 0.45 3.32 5.90
C SER A 36 1.53 2.24 5.97
N TYR A 37 1.49 1.26 5.07
CA TYR A 37 2.47 0.19 4.97
C TYR A 37 3.53 0.44 3.88
N ALA A 38 3.53 1.62 3.27
CA ALA A 38 4.43 1.93 2.18
C ALA A 38 5.87 2.15 2.66
N SER A 39 6.84 1.91 1.76
CA SER A 39 8.25 2.17 2.05
C SER A 39 8.47 3.63 2.51
N PRO A 40 9.35 3.91 3.50
CA PRO A 40 9.54 5.26 4.04
C PRO A 40 9.92 6.31 2.98
N GLN A 41 10.63 5.89 1.92
CA GLN A 41 11.06 6.74 0.80
C GLN A 41 9.87 7.36 0.05
N HIS A 42 8.76 6.62 -0.08
CA HIS A 42 7.58 7.05 -0.84
C HIS A 42 6.40 7.46 0.06
N LEU A 43 6.46 7.11 1.35
CA LEU A 43 5.36 7.29 2.31
C LEU A 43 4.87 8.73 2.37
N LYS A 44 5.77 9.73 2.48
CA LYS A 44 5.38 11.15 2.59
C LYS A 44 4.52 11.61 1.40
N LYS A 45 4.96 11.27 0.18
CA LYS A 45 4.26 11.63 -1.06
C LYS A 45 2.91 10.91 -1.17
N LEU A 46 2.86 9.63 -0.79
CA LEU A 46 1.64 8.82 -0.84
C LEU A 46 0.60 9.26 0.21
N VAL A 47 1.04 9.64 1.41
CA VAL A 47 0.15 10.21 2.44
C VAL A 47 -0.43 11.55 1.98
N GLU A 48 0.40 12.42 1.40
CA GLU A 48 -0.07 13.69 0.86
C GLU A 48 -1.10 13.47 -0.26
N LYS A 49 -0.86 12.52 -1.17
CA LYS A 49 -1.86 12.10 -2.17
C LYS A 49 -3.15 11.60 -1.52
N ALA A 50 -3.06 10.71 -0.55
CA ALA A 50 -4.22 10.13 0.14
C ALA A 50 -5.11 11.19 0.81
N GLN A 51 -4.51 12.25 1.35
CA GLN A 51 -5.22 13.38 1.96
C GLN A 51 -5.95 14.26 0.93
N HIS A 52 -5.50 14.27 -0.33
CA HIS A 52 -6.08 15.06 -1.41
C HIS A 52 -7.03 14.28 -2.32
N ILE A 53 -7.34 13.02 -1.97
CA ILE A 53 -8.31 12.23 -2.73
C ILE A 53 -9.69 12.88 -2.65
N PRO A 54 -10.46 12.90 -3.77
CA PRO A 54 -11.81 13.42 -3.79
C PRO A 54 -12.66 12.81 -2.67
N LYS A 55 -13.58 13.61 -2.12
CA LYS A 55 -14.55 13.07 -1.17
C LYS A 55 -15.57 12.24 -1.93
N TYR A 56 -15.65 10.96 -1.59
CA TYR A 56 -16.68 10.06 -2.06
C TYR A 56 -17.75 9.89 -0.97
N GLU A 57 -19.00 9.77 -1.37
CA GLU A 57 -20.10 9.42 -0.45
C GLU A 57 -20.03 7.95 -0.02
N GLU A 58 -19.47 7.09 -0.88
CA GLU A 58 -19.23 5.68 -0.55
C GLU A 58 -18.24 5.56 0.60
N ARG A 59 -18.54 4.64 1.53
CA ARG A 59 -17.73 4.34 2.71
C ARG A 59 -17.31 2.88 2.71
N VAL A 60 -16.26 2.57 3.47
CA VAL A 60 -15.70 1.22 3.55
C VAL A 60 -16.03 0.60 4.91
N THR A 61 -16.79 -0.49 4.88
CA THR A 61 -17.12 -1.29 6.07
C THR A 61 -15.92 -2.10 6.55
N PHE A 62 -15.94 -2.55 7.82
CA PHE A 62 -14.91 -3.45 8.32
C PHE A 62 -14.78 -4.75 7.49
N GLN A 63 -15.90 -5.28 6.98
CA GLN A 63 -15.88 -6.49 6.15
C GLN A 63 -15.09 -6.27 4.85
N GLN A 64 -15.35 -5.17 4.14
CA GLN A 64 -14.61 -4.81 2.93
C GLN A 64 -13.13 -4.54 3.22
N PHE A 65 -12.84 -3.86 4.34
CA PHE A 65 -11.48 -3.63 4.79
C PHE A 65 -10.73 -4.95 5.07
N TYR A 66 -11.41 -5.90 5.74
CA TYR A 66 -10.88 -7.23 6.02
C TYR A 66 -10.64 -8.03 4.75
N GLU A 67 -11.58 -8.05 3.82
CA GLU A 67 -11.44 -8.76 2.54
C GLU A 67 -10.27 -8.23 1.72
N PHE A 68 -10.09 -6.90 1.70
CA PHE A 68 -8.93 -6.27 1.07
C PHE A 68 -7.60 -6.67 1.73
N ASP A 69 -7.53 -6.69 3.07
CA ASP A 69 -6.32 -7.12 3.78
C ASP A 69 -6.02 -8.61 3.57
N GLN A 70 -7.04 -9.47 3.57
CA GLN A 70 -6.89 -10.89 3.27
C GLN A 70 -6.39 -11.12 1.85
N MET A 71 -6.93 -10.37 0.87
CA MET A 71 -6.50 -10.38 -0.52
C MET A 71 -5.00 -10.08 -0.62
N ILE A 72 -4.55 -8.99 -0.01
CA ILE A 72 -3.14 -8.60 -0.01
C ILE A 72 -2.27 -9.65 0.67
N ARG A 73 -2.71 -10.28 1.77
CA ARG A 73 -1.86 -11.22 2.48
C ARG A 73 -1.69 -12.55 1.75
N THR A 74 -2.78 -13.06 1.17
CA THR A 74 -2.84 -14.44 0.67
C THR A 74 -2.59 -14.55 -0.83
N ARG A 75 -2.99 -13.54 -1.61
CA ARG A 75 -3.01 -13.60 -3.08
C ARG A 75 -2.04 -12.61 -3.74
N LEU A 76 -1.14 -12.02 -2.95
CA LEU A 76 -0.21 -11.00 -3.44
C LEU A 76 0.69 -11.48 -4.57
N HIS A 77 1.29 -12.65 -4.36
CA HIS A 77 2.22 -13.24 -5.29
C HIS A 77 1.51 -13.56 -6.62
N ASP A 78 0.30 -14.12 -6.54
CA ASP A 78 -0.52 -14.44 -7.70
C ASP A 78 -0.92 -13.17 -8.47
N LEU A 79 -1.27 -12.09 -7.77
CA LEU A 79 -1.57 -10.80 -8.38
C LEU A 79 -0.36 -10.21 -9.10
N GLY A 80 0.82 -10.26 -8.49
CA GLY A 80 2.06 -9.81 -9.11
C GLY A 80 2.44 -10.62 -10.35
N LEU A 81 2.20 -11.93 -10.35
CA LEU A 81 2.43 -12.78 -11.52
C LEU A 81 1.42 -12.49 -12.65
N ALA A 82 0.13 -12.40 -12.31
CA ALA A 82 -0.92 -12.08 -13.28
C ALA A 82 -0.68 -10.71 -13.94
N TYR A 83 -0.23 -9.74 -13.15
CA TYR A 83 0.20 -8.45 -13.68
C TYR A 83 1.32 -8.57 -14.71
N LYS A 84 2.42 -9.24 -14.34
CA LYS A 84 3.59 -9.38 -15.22
C LYS A 84 3.22 -10.05 -16.55
N LEU A 85 2.35 -11.06 -16.49
CA LEU A 85 1.83 -11.70 -17.68
C LEU A 85 1.00 -10.72 -18.53
N TYR A 86 0.10 -9.95 -17.92
CA TYR A 86 -0.74 -8.99 -18.63
C TYR A 86 0.07 -7.85 -19.26
N ASN A 87 1.04 -7.29 -18.53
CA ASN A 87 1.91 -6.22 -19.00
C ASN A 87 2.88 -6.70 -20.10
N SER A 88 3.16 -8.01 -20.19
CA SER A 88 3.94 -8.55 -21.31
C SER A 88 3.13 -8.61 -22.63
N MET A 89 1.80 -8.56 -22.54
CA MET A 89 0.89 -8.68 -23.68
C MET A 89 0.22 -7.36 -24.06
N SER A 90 0.18 -6.37 -23.16
CA SER A 90 -0.51 -5.09 -23.32
C SER A 90 0.28 -3.94 -22.71
N SER A 91 -0.01 -2.71 -23.11
CA SER A 91 0.73 -1.49 -22.71
C SER A 91 0.37 -0.94 -21.32
N GLY A 92 -0.27 -1.72 -20.45
CA GLY A 92 -0.63 -1.33 -19.09
C GLY A 92 -2.01 -1.83 -18.66
N LEU A 93 -2.33 -1.68 -17.37
CA LEU A 93 -3.62 -2.06 -16.81
C LEU A 93 -4.51 -0.84 -16.60
N ASP A 94 -5.61 -0.79 -17.35
CA ASP A 94 -6.68 0.16 -17.11
C ASP A 94 -7.50 -0.22 -15.86
N ARG A 95 -8.40 0.67 -15.42
CA ARG A 95 -9.23 0.47 -14.23
C ARG A 95 -10.15 -0.76 -14.34
N THR A 96 -10.67 -1.04 -15.54
CA THR A 96 -11.60 -2.13 -15.79
C THR A 96 -10.89 -3.48 -15.75
N ASP A 97 -9.73 -3.56 -16.39
CA ASP A 97 -8.88 -4.71 -16.47
C ASP A 97 -8.26 -5.01 -15.11
N PHE A 98 -7.84 -3.99 -14.36
CA PHE A 98 -7.39 -4.17 -12.98
C PHE A 98 -8.48 -4.80 -12.11
N HIS A 99 -9.71 -4.26 -12.15
CA HIS A 99 -10.84 -4.83 -11.42
C HIS A 99 -11.09 -6.30 -11.83
N ARG A 100 -11.05 -6.62 -13.13
CA ARG A 100 -11.22 -7.99 -13.64
C ARG A 100 -10.10 -8.93 -13.17
N VAL A 101 -8.84 -8.49 -13.24
CA VAL A 101 -7.68 -9.29 -12.81
C VAL A 101 -7.76 -9.56 -11.31
N VAL A 102 -8.04 -8.53 -10.51
CA VAL A 102 -8.22 -8.68 -9.06
C VAL A 102 -9.33 -9.67 -8.74
N LYS A 103 -10.50 -9.51 -9.36
CA LYS A 103 -11.64 -10.42 -9.17
C LYS A 103 -11.33 -11.85 -9.61
N ALA A 104 -10.66 -12.03 -10.75
CA ALA A 104 -10.33 -13.33 -11.29
C ALA A 104 -9.32 -14.09 -10.42
N VAL A 105 -8.25 -13.40 -10.01
CA VAL A 105 -7.13 -13.98 -9.25
C VAL A 105 -7.53 -14.17 -7.80
N THR A 106 -8.04 -13.13 -7.14
CA THR A 106 -8.20 -13.14 -5.68
C THR A 106 -9.58 -13.57 -5.20
N LYS A 107 -10.58 -13.55 -6.08
CA LYS A 107 -12.00 -13.73 -5.76
C LYS A 107 -12.58 -12.65 -4.84
N THR A 108 -11.86 -11.56 -4.62
CA THR A 108 -12.35 -10.37 -3.92
C THR A 108 -13.00 -9.42 -4.93
N ASP A 109 -14.17 -8.89 -4.58
CA ASP A 109 -14.90 -7.93 -5.42
C ASP A 109 -14.72 -6.51 -4.86
N LEU A 110 -13.78 -5.77 -5.45
CA LEU A 110 -13.55 -4.37 -5.07
C LEU A 110 -14.60 -3.47 -5.73
N THR A 111 -15.10 -2.48 -5.00
CA THR A 111 -16.03 -1.51 -5.60
C THR A 111 -15.31 -0.62 -6.60
N LYS A 112 -16.07 0.01 -7.51
CA LYS A 112 -15.50 0.93 -8.51
C LYS A 112 -14.75 2.08 -7.83
N THR A 113 -15.34 2.64 -6.77
CA THR A 113 -14.72 3.73 -6.01
C THR A 113 -13.45 3.28 -5.30
N GLN A 114 -13.38 2.06 -4.76
CA GLN A 114 -12.14 1.52 -4.20
C GLN A 114 -11.05 1.38 -5.25
N VAL A 115 -11.39 0.88 -6.44
CA VAL A 115 -10.46 0.82 -7.58
C VAL A 115 -10.02 2.22 -7.97
N ASP A 116 -10.93 3.19 -7.96
CA ASP A 116 -10.60 4.55 -8.33
C ASP A 116 -9.60 5.20 -7.38
N VAL A 117 -9.83 5.04 -6.07
CA VAL A 117 -8.92 5.47 -5.01
C VAL A 117 -7.54 4.83 -5.15
N ILE A 118 -7.47 3.54 -5.47
CA ILE A 118 -6.20 2.83 -5.71
C ILE A 118 -5.47 3.46 -6.90
N PHE A 119 -6.15 3.71 -8.02
CA PHE A 119 -5.52 4.36 -9.16
C PHE A 119 -5.06 5.78 -8.85
N ASP A 120 -5.85 6.57 -8.13
CA ASP A 120 -5.47 7.95 -7.80
C ASP A 120 -4.22 8.02 -6.90
N LEU A 121 -3.99 6.98 -6.09
CA LEU A 121 -2.76 6.84 -5.30
C LEU A 121 -1.55 6.47 -6.15
N PHE A 122 -1.68 5.44 -7.00
CA PHE A 122 -0.53 4.77 -7.64
C PHE A 122 -0.31 5.12 -9.11
N ASP A 123 -1.26 5.77 -9.77
CA ASP A 123 -1.05 6.39 -11.08
C ASP A 123 -0.21 7.68 -10.88
N ILE A 124 1.09 7.58 -11.12
CA ILE A 124 2.03 8.69 -10.92
C ILE A 124 2.03 9.65 -12.11
N ASN A 125 1.95 9.12 -13.32
CA ASN A 125 2.03 9.88 -14.57
C ASN A 125 0.65 10.30 -15.12
N LYS A 126 -0.44 9.87 -14.47
CA LYS A 126 -1.84 10.16 -14.84
C LYS A 126 -2.16 9.71 -16.26
N ASP A 127 -1.55 8.63 -16.71
CA ASP A 127 -1.81 8.06 -18.03
C ASP A 127 -3.02 7.10 -18.03
N GLY A 128 -3.66 6.90 -16.87
CA GLY A 128 -4.80 6.00 -16.70
C GLY A 128 -4.41 4.52 -16.57
N HIS A 129 -3.11 4.21 -16.54
CA HIS A 129 -2.56 2.88 -16.40
C HIS A 129 -1.77 2.76 -15.11
N LEU A 130 -1.91 1.62 -14.45
CA LEU A 130 -1.21 1.38 -13.20
C LEU A 130 0.11 0.64 -13.44
N ASN A 131 1.23 1.28 -13.09
CA ASN A 131 2.52 0.60 -13.01
C ASN A 131 2.57 -0.26 -11.75
N VAL A 132 2.24 -1.55 -11.88
CA VAL A 132 2.13 -2.43 -10.71
C VAL A 132 3.48 -2.83 -10.16
N ASP A 133 4.59 -2.69 -10.88
CA ASP A 133 5.90 -2.93 -10.25
C ASP A 133 6.14 -1.90 -9.13
N GLU A 134 5.72 -0.64 -9.31
CA GLU A 134 5.73 0.38 -8.27
C GLU A 134 4.67 0.12 -7.21
N PHE A 135 3.41 -0.17 -7.56
CA PHE A 135 2.37 -0.51 -6.58
C PHE A 135 2.74 -1.73 -5.72
N TYR A 136 3.31 -2.76 -6.34
CA TYR A 136 3.72 -4.00 -5.68
C TYR A 136 4.90 -3.75 -4.74
N ALA A 137 5.93 -3.03 -5.21
CA ALA A 137 7.11 -2.71 -4.41
C ALA A 137 6.80 -1.70 -3.30
N GLN A 138 5.99 -0.68 -3.59
CA GLN A 138 5.71 0.41 -2.66
C GLN A 138 4.71 0.01 -1.58
N VAL A 139 3.66 -0.77 -1.88
CA VAL A 139 2.54 -0.99 -0.95
C VAL A 139 2.35 -2.43 -0.55
N MET A 140 2.47 -3.34 -1.52
CA MET A 140 2.11 -4.73 -1.31
C MET A 140 3.15 -5.49 -0.49
N LYS A 141 4.45 -5.24 -0.73
CA LYS A 141 5.54 -5.88 0.02
C LYS A 141 5.59 -5.45 1.50
N GLY A 142 5.39 -4.15 1.78
CA GLY A 142 5.41 -3.62 3.14
C GLY A 142 4.19 -4.04 3.97
N ARG A 143 3.02 -4.19 3.35
CA ARG A 143 1.79 -4.61 4.04
C ARG A 143 1.78 -6.11 4.37
N HIS A 144 2.29 -6.96 3.48
CA HIS A 144 2.43 -8.40 3.74
C HIS A 144 3.30 -8.67 4.97
N SER A 145 4.38 -7.91 5.10
CA SER A 145 5.34 -8.03 6.19
C SER A 145 5.01 -7.14 7.40
N ARG A 146 3.97 -6.28 7.33
CA ARG A 146 3.64 -5.25 8.32
C ARG A 146 4.85 -4.35 8.70
N GLY A 147 5.82 -4.21 7.79
CA GLY A 147 7.09 -3.53 8.07
C GLY A 147 8.02 -4.26 9.07
N LEU A 148 7.79 -5.55 9.32
CA LEU A 148 8.57 -6.36 10.27
C LEU A 148 9.68 -7.20 9.59
N ASP A 149 9.74 -7.22 8.25
CA ASP A 149 10.77 -7.96 7.50
C ASP A 149 12.13 -7.25 7.48
N THR A 150 12.18 -5.96 7.81
CA THR A 150 13.44 -5.24 7.98
C THR A 150 13.81 -5.23 9.46
N PRO A 151 15.01 -5.70 9.86
CA PRO A 151 15.49 -5.44 11.21
C PRO A 151 15.44 -3.94 11.47
N ARG A 152 15.05 -3.51 12.67
CA ARG A 152 15.20 -2.11 13.07
C ARG A 152 16.67 -1.77 13.01
N ASP A 153 17.12 -1.14 11.94
CA ASP A 153 18.45 -0.57 11.89
C ASP A 153 18.49 0.53 12.95
N ILE A 154 19.17 0.22 14.04
CA ILE A 154 19.32 1.11 15.21
C ILE A 154 20.22 2.32 14.87
N GLY A 155 20.61 2.49 13.60
CA GLY A 155 21.44 3.58 13.09
C GLY A 155 22.90 3.54 13.55
N ILE A 156 23.27 2.62 14.44
CA ILE A 156 24.61 2.57 15.06
C ILE A 156 25.69 2.22 14.04
N SER A 157 25.45 1.23 13.16
CA SER A 157 26.39 0.83 12.11
C SER A 157 26.61 1.95 11.08
N GLU A 158 25.54 2.59 10.62
CA GLU A 158 25.57 3.77 9.74
C GLU A 158 26.30 4.95 10.39
N PHE A 159 26.03 5.23 11.67
CA PHE A 159 26.71 6.29 12.42
C PHE A 159 28.22 6.08 12.47
N PHE A 160 28.69 4.87 12.79
CA PHE A 160 30.11 4.57 12.76
C PHE A 160 30.71 4.69 11.35
N GLY A 161 29.96 4.29 10.31
CA GLY A 161 30.34 4.50 8.92
C GLY A 161 30.54 5.98 8.57
N HIS A 162 29.63 6.85 8.99
CA HIS A 162 29.73 8.29 8.80
C HIS A 162 30.90 8.91 9.58
N VAL A 163 31.13 8.49 10.83
CA VAL A 163 32.26 8.97 11.65
C VAL A 163 33.60 8.60 11.00
N VAL A 164 33.75 7.35 10.55
CA VAL A 164 34.97 6.89 9.86
C VAL A 164 35.19 7.67 8.56
N ARG A 165 34.11 7.96 7.82
CA ARG A 165 34.20 8.75 6.58
C ARG A 165 34.64 10.19 6.86
N CYS A 166 34.05 10.85 7.86
CA CYS A 166 34.45 12.21 8.24
C CYS A 166 35.89 12.29 8.75
N VAL A 167 36.35 11.28 9.51
CA VAL A 167 37.74 11.23 9.98
C VAL A 167 38.71 11.01 8.81
N LYS A 168 38.33 10.19 7.83
CA LYS A 168 39.14 9.96 6.64
C LYS A 168 39.22 11.21 5.76
N GLU A 169 38.10 11.89 5.54
CA GLU A 169 38.05 13.16 4.80
C GLU A 169 38.89 14.25 5.49
N ALA A 170 38.84 14.36 6.83
CA ALA A 170 39.66 15.31 7.59
C ALA A 170 41.16 14.98 7.61
N TYR A 171 41.54 13.70 7.41
CA TYR A 171 42.93 13.28 7.35
C TYR A 171 43.51 13.45 5.94
N ASP A 172 42.70 13.26 4.89
CA ASP A 172 43.13 13.44 3.50
C ASP A 172 43.26 14.93 3.11
N GLU A 173 42.69 15.85 3.89
CA GLU A 173 42.84 17.32 3.74
C GLU A 173 43.99 17.95 4.55
N ALA A 174 44.73 17.16 5.36
CA ALA A 174 45.84 17.61 6.21
C ALA A 174 47.22 17.23 5.64
#